data_AF-A0A7Y8PPW6-F1
#
_entry.id   AF-A0A7Y8PPW6-F1
#
_cell.length_a   1.000
_cell.length_b   1.000
_cell.length_c   1.000
_cell.angle_alpha   90.00
_cell.angle_beta   90.00
_cell.angle_gamma   90.00
#
_symmetry.space_group_name_H-M   'P 1'
#
loop_
_entity.id
_entity.type
_entity.pdbx_description
1 polymer ?
#
loop_
_entity_poly.entity_id
_entity_poly.type
_entity_poly.pdbx_seq_one_letter_code
_entity_poly.pdbx_strand_id
1 'polypeptide(L)'
;MTEDTQFNLRLLKSIKDDIAKAAKKNGRSINSEAAFRLQKTLEQDEFMSSSNGCAEIIDAVLEAESNSNELQTRLDNIGVSESVDSSIFTSRILKKLEAIEKKLDEKDK
;
A
#
# COMPACT_ATOMS: atom_id res chain seq x y z
N MET A 1 -8.79 36.83 17.42
CA MET A 1 -7.74 35.86 17.81
C MET A 1 -8.47 34.65 18.36
N THR A 2 -8.34 33.49 17.74
CA THR A 2 -8.86 32.24 18.31
C THR A 2 -7.96 31.86 19.46
N GLU A 3 -8.47 31.92 20.70
CA GLU A 3 -7.73 31.45 21.86
C GLU A 3 -7.60 29.93 21.77
N ASP A 4 -6.39 29.45 21.47
CA ASP A 4 -6.08 28.02 21.51
C ASP A 4 -6.24 27.52 22.95
N THR A 5 -7.37 26.88 23.22
CA THR A 5 -7.67 26.29 24.52
C THR A 5 -6.64 25.21 24.82
N GLN A 6 -5.81 25.43 25.85
CA GLN A 6 -4.80 24.46 26.26
C GLN A 6 -5.44 23.36 27.12
N PHE A 7 -5.47 22.14 26.59
CA PHE A 7 -5.95 20.96 27.32
C PHE A 7 -4.83 20.32 28.13
N ASN A 8 -4.98 20.26 29.46
CA ASN A 8 -4.07 19.50 30.31
C ASN A 8 -4.52 18.04 30.44
N LEU A 9 -4.07 17.20 29.50
CA LEU A 9 -4.48 15.80 29.43
C LEU A 9 -3.76 14.92 30.47
N ARG A 10 -4.55 14.28 31.33
CA ARG A 10 -4.07 13.25 32.27
C ARG A 10 -4.07 11.88 31.59
N LEU A 11 -2.99 11.59 30.86
CA LEU A 11 -2.78 10.32 30.18
C LEU A 11 -1.81 9.42 30.95
N LEU A 12 -2.01 8.10 30.84
CA LEU A 12 -1.04 7.10 31.27
C LEU A 12 0.31 7.30 30.58
N LYS A 13 1.41 6.96 31.27
CA LYS A 13 2.77 7.13 30.75
C LYS A 13 2.97 6.38 29.43
N SER A 14 2.46 5.15 29.33
CA SER A 14 2.53 4.34 28.10
C SER A 14 1.94 5.08 26.90
N ILE A 15 0.77 5.68 27.06
CA ILE A 15 0.10 6.44 25.99
C ILE A 15 0.94 7.66 25.58
N LYS A 16 1.49 8.39 26.55
CA LYS A 16 2.37 9.53 26.27
C LYS A 16 3.61 9.11 25.47
N ASP A 17 4.23 8.00 25.87
CA ASP A 17 5.42 7.46 25.21
C ASP A 17 5.10 6.99 23.78
N ASP A 18 3.94 6.37 23.55
CA ASP A 18 3.52 5.92 22.23
C ASP A 18 3.19 7.08 21.28
N ILE A 19 2.53 8.14 21.78
CA ILE A 19 2.30 9.36 21.01
C ILE A 19 3.64 10.01 20.67
N ALA A 20 4.59 10.08 21.61
CA ALA A 20 5.91 10.67 21.38
C ALA A 20 6.72 9.88 20.33
N LYS A 21 6.68 8.55 20.37
CA LYS A 21 7.32 7.69 19.35
C LYS A 21 6.70 7.93 17.97
N ALA A 22 5.38 7.96 17.88
CA ALA A 22 4.69 8.21 16.62
C ALA A 22 4.98 9.60 16.06
N ALA A 23 4.97 10.62 16.92
CA ALA A 23 5.32 11.99 16.54
C ALA A 23 6.73 12.06 15.95
N LYS A 24 7.71 11.42 16.59
CA LYS A 24 9.08 11.31 16.06
C LYS A 24 9.14 10.58 14.72
N LYS A 25 8.43 9.45 14.58
CA LYS A 25 8.38 8.67 13.34
C LYS A 25 7.77 9.48 12.18
N ASN A 26 6.76 10.29 12.48
CA ASN A 26 6.00 11.04 11.48
C ASN A 26 6.55 12.47 11.24
N GLY A 27 7.63 12.87 11.93
CA GLY A 27 8.21 14.21 11.81
C GLY A 27 7.30 15.33 12.35
N ARG A 28 6.45 15.03 13.35
CA ARG A 28 5.48 15.97 13.95
C ARG A 28 5.86 16.29 15.40
N SER A 29 5.36 17.42 15.91
CA SER A 29 5.39 17.67 17.36
C SER A 29 4.41 16.75 18.08
N ILE A 30 4.64 16.50 19.37
CA ILE A 30 3.75 15.63 20.19
C ILE A 30 2.31 16.18 20.18
N ASN A 31 2.15 17.50 20.31
CA ASN A 31 0.83 18.14 20.26
C ASN A 31 0.18 17.99 18.89
N SER A 32 0.93 18.17 17.80
CA SER A 32 0.42 18.02 16.44
C SER A 32 -0.02 16.59 16.14
N GLU A 33 0.75 15.60 16.57
CA GLU A 33 0.38 14.18 16.42
C GLU A 33 -0.85 13.83 17.27
N ALA A 34 -0.93 14.34 18.51
CA ALA A 34 -2.10 14.15 19.37
C ALA A 34 -3.36 14.77 18.73
N ALA A 35 -3.27 16.01 18.26
CA ALA A 35 -4.38 16.70 17.59
C ALA A 35 -4.82 15.93 16.33
N PHE A 36 -3.87 15.50 15.49
CA PHE A 36 -4.16 14.72 14.28
C PHE A 36 -4.93 13.43 14.60
N ARG A 37 -4.52 12.70 15.64
CA ARG A 37 -5.19 11.45 16.04
C ARG A 37 -6.60 11.69 16.57
N LEU A 38 -6.78 12.73 17.38
CA LEU A 38 -8.09 13.11 17.89
C LEU A 38 -9.01 13.53 16.75
N GLN A 39 -8.54 14.39 15.85
CA GLN A 39 -9.29 14.82 14.67
C GLN A 39 -9.69 13.62 13.81
N LYS A 40 -8.75 12.73 13.47
CA LYS A 40 -9.04 11.53 12.66
C LYS A 40 -10.11 10.65 13.30
N THR A 41 -10.12 10.54 14.63
CA THR A 41 -11.13 9.74 15.35
C THR A 41 -12.50 10.40 15.26
N LEU A 42 -12.58 11.72 15.46
CA LEU A 42 -13.83 12.47 15.32
C LEU A 42 -14.39 12.42 13.89
N GLU A 43 -13.53 12.58 12.88
CA GLU A 43 -13.90 12.44 11.46
C GLU A 43 -14.44 11.04 11.15
N GLN A 44 -13.84 9.99 11.73
CA GLN A 44 -14.34 8.62 11.60
C GLN A 44 -15.70 8.44 12.26
N ASP A 45 -15.90 8.98 13.47
CA ASP A 45 -17.19 8.90 14.16
C ASP A 45 -18.29 9.64 13.38
N GLU A 46 -17.99 10.80 12.82
CA GLU A 46 -18.92 11.54 11.94
C GLU A 46 -19.24 10.76 10.66
N PHE A 47 -18.22 10.19 10.01
CA PHE A 47 -18.40 9.37 8.82
C PHE A 47 -19.31 8.17 9.11
N MET A 48 -19.04 7.43 10.18
CA MET A 48 -19.83 6.26 10.60
C MET A 48 -21.25 6.63 11.06
N SER A 49 -21.44 7.83 11.60
CA SER A 49 -22.75 8.33 12.04
C SER A 49 -23.58 8.89 10.89
N SER A 50 -22.96 9.18 9.74
CA SER A 50 -23.69 9.60 8.54
C SER A 50 -24.55 8.43 8.00
N SER A 51 -25.74 8.73 7.48
CA SER A 51 -26.67 7.71 6.95
C SER A 51 -26.08 6.87 5.81
N ASN A 52 -24.97 7.32 5.22
CA ASN A 52 -24.36 6.75 4.03
C ASN A 52 -22.98 6.13 4.31
N GLY A 53 -22.36 6.34 5.48
CA GLY A 53 -21.00 5.85 5.75
C GLY A 53 -20.88 4.34 5.63
N CYS A 54 -21.89 3.60 6.13
CA CYS A 54 -21.95 2.14 5.95
C CYS A 54 -22.18 1.75 4.48
N ALA A 55 -23.00 2.50 3.73
CA ALA A 55 -23.27 2.20 2.32
C ALA A 55 -22.02 2.39 1.45
N GLU A 56 -21.30 3.49 1.65
CA GLU A 56 -20.05 3.78 0.93
C GLU A 56 -18.95 2.74 1.24
N ILE A 57 -18.85 2.27 2.48
CA ILE A 57 -17.93 1.17 2.83
C ILE A 57 -18.33 -0.12 2.11
N ILE A 58 -19.62 -0.47 2.12
CA ILE A 58 -20.12 -1.68 1.46
C ILE A 58 -19.83 -1.63 -0.04
N ASP A 59 -20.09 -0.51 -0.70
CA ASP A 59 -19.82 -0.33 -2.12
C ASP A 59 -18.32 -0.46 -2.45
N ALA A 60 -17.46 0.15 -1.63
CA ALA A 60 -16.01 0.04 -1.79
C ALA A 60 -15.49 -1.40 -1.58
N VAL A 61 -16.07 -2.13 -0.62
CA VAL A 61 -15.73 -3.54 -0.37
C VAL A 61 -16.18 -4.42 -1.55
N LEU A 62 -17.39 -4.22 -2.07
CA LEU A 62 -17.90 -4.96 -3.24
C LEU A 62 -17.02 -4.74 -4.47
N GLU A 63 -16.57 -3.50 -4.71
CA GLU A 63 -15.65 -3.19 -5.81
C GLU A 63 -14.27 -3.87 -5.60
N ALA A 64 -13.72 -3.80 -4.39
CA ALA A 64 -12.45 -4.43 -4.05
C ALA A 64 -12.51 -5.96 -4.21
N GLU A 65 -13.61 -6.60 -3.81
CA GLU A 65 -13.83 -8.04 -3.99
C GLU A 65 -13.92 -8.41 -5.47
N SER A 66 -14.64 -7.63 -6.28
CA SER A 66 -14.70 -7.82 -7.73
C SER A 66 -13.30 -7.76 -8.36
N ASN A 67 -12.51 -6.75 -8.00
CA ASN A 67 -11.14 -6.60 -8.48
C ASN A 67 -10.23 -7.76 -8.05
N SER A 68 -10.36 -8.25 -6.81
CA SER A 68 -9.61 -9.42 -6.33
C SER A 68 -9.96 -10.68 -7.13
N ASN A 69 -11.23 -10.90 -7.43
CA ASN A 69 -11.69 -12.04 -8.23
C ASN A 69 -11.19 -11.98 -9.67
N GLU A 70 -11.13 -10.79 -10.27
CA GLU A 70 -10.52 -10.59 -11.59
C GLU A 70 -9.02 -10.91 -11.56
N LEU A 71 -8.29 -10.42 -10.56
CA LEU A 71 -6.87 -10.72 -10.39
C LEU A 71 -6.62 -12.23 -10.21
N GLN A 72 -7.47 -12.92 -9.45
CA GLN A 72 -7.38 -14.38 -9.30
C GLN A 72 -7.60 -15.08 -10.65
N THR A 73 -8.60 -14.67 -11.41
CA THR A 73 -8.86 -15.21 -12.77
C THR A 73 -7.66 -14.98 -13.70
N ARG A 74 -7.02 -13.82 -13.61
CA ARG A 74 -5.81 -13.52 -14.37
C ARG A 74 -4.63 -14.39 -13.94
N LEU A 75 -4.47 -14.64 -12.64
CA LEU A 75 -3.44 -15.56 -12.13
C LEU A 75 -3.67 -16.99 -12.61
N ASP A 76 -4.91 -17.47 -12.57
CA ASP A 76 -5.25 -18.81 -13.05
C ASP A 76 -4.98 -18.94 -14.56
N ASN A 77 -5.29 -17.89 -15.34
CA ASN A 77 -4.97 -17.82 -16.76
C ASN A 77 -3.46 -17.76 -17.05
N ILE A 78 -2.65 -17.19 -16.14
CA ILE A 78 -1.18 -17.23 -16.22
C ILE A 78 -0.66 -18.62 -15.81
N GLY A 79 -1.36 -19.28 -14.88
CA GLY A 79 -1.08 -20.65 -14.42
C GLY A 79 -1.31 -21.73 -15.49
N VAL A 80 -1.99 -21.42 -16.60
CA VAL A 80 -2.08 -22.31 -17.77
C VAL A 80 -0.89 -22.09 -18.72
N SER A 81 0.32 -22.34 -18.22
CA SER A 81 1.42 -22.88 -19.02
C SER A 81 2.48 -23.56 -18.14
N GLU A 82 2.06 -24.36 -17.15
CA GLU A 82 2.88 -25.51 -16.78
C GLU A 82 3.11 -26.32 -18.08
N SER A 83 4.37 -26.38 -18.52
CA SER A 83 4.89 -26.76 -19.85
C SER A 83 5.15 -25.65 -20.88
N VAL A 84 5.52 -24.42 -20.48
CA VAL A 84 6.70 -23.86 -21.16
C VAL A 84 7.88 -24.72 -20.72
N ASP A 85 8.16 -25.78 -21.47
CA ASP A 85 9.33 -26.62 -21.30
C ASP A 85 10.51 -25.70 -20.99
N SER A 86 11.08 -25.78 -19.78
CA SER A 86 12.21 -24.92 -19.39
C SER A 86 13.33 -25.00 -20.45
N SER A 87 13.42 -26.15 -21.12
CA SER A 87 14.21 -26.41 -22.32
C SER A 87 13.95 -25.44 -23.48
N ILE A 88 12.70 -25.10 -23.81
CA ILE A 88 12.36 -24.19 -24.91
C ILE A 88 12.68 -22.73 -24.53
N PHE A 89 12.39 -22.32 -23.30
CA PHE A 89 12.68 -20.96 -22.83
C PHE A 89 14.18 -20.70 -22.75
N THR A 90 14.92 -21.63 -22.14
CA THR A 90 16.40 -21.57 -22.07
C THR A 90 17.02 -21.59 -23.47
N SER A 91 16.52 -22.43 -24.38
CA SER A 91 16.98 -22.46 -25.78
C SER A 91 16.77 -21.13 -26.51
N ARG A 92 15.68 -20.42 -26.24
CA ARG A 92 15.38 -19.12 -26.87
C ARG A 92 16.27 -18.00 -26.33
N ILE A 93 16.60 -18.05 -25.04
CA ILE A 93 17.55 -17.12 -24.41
C ILE A 93 18.95 -17.36 -24.94
N LEU A 94 19.42 -18.62 -24.96
CA LEU A 94 20.75 -18.99 -25.47
C LEU A 94 20.97 -18.52 -26.91
N LYS A 95 20.01 -18.78 -27.82
CA LYS A 95 20.09 -18.29 -29.20
C LYS A 95 20.18 -16.77 -29.32
N LYS A 96 19.50 -16.04 -28.43
CA LYS A 96 19.58 -14.57 -28.42
C LYS A 96 20.93 -14.08 -27.91
N LEU A 97 21.52 -14.77 -26.92
CA LEU A 97 22.85 -14.43 -26.40
C LEU A 97 23.95 -14.69 -27.43
N GLU A 98 23.95 -15.83 -28.11
CA GLU A 98 24.91 -16.14 -29.20
C GLU A 98 24.85 -15.09 -30.33
N ALA A 99 23.63 -14.65 -30.70
CA ALA A 99 23.45 -13.63 -31.73
C ALA A 99 23.97 -12.24 -31.29
N ILE A 100 24.02 -11.97 -29.98
CA ILE A 100 24.57 -10.73 -29.43
C ILE A 100 26.10 -10.81 -29.40
N GLU A 101 26.68 -11.93 -28.96
CA GLU A 101 28.12 -12.16 -28.96
C GLU A 101 28.71 -12.02 -30.36
N LYS A 102 28.10 -12.66 -31.36
CA LYS A 102 28.55 -12.53 -32.76
C LYS A 102 28.53 -11.08 -33.26
N LYS A 103 27.53 -10.30 -32.85
CA LYS A 103 27.44 -8.87 -33.22
C LYS A 103 28.46 -8.00 -32.49
N LEU A 104 28.93 -8.40 -31.31
CA LEU A 104 30.02 -7.74 -30.61
C LEU A 104 31.36 -8.01 -31.29
N ASP A 105 31.63 -9.28 -31.65
CA ASP A 105 32.87 -9.68 -32.34
C ASP A 105 33.02 -9.07 -33.74
N GLU A 106 31.90 -8.82 -34.44
CA GLU A 106 31.89 -8.12 -35.73
C GLU A 106 32.06 -6.60 -35.61
N LYS A 107 31.88 -6.03 -34.42
CA LYS A 107 31.99 -4.58 -34.16
C LYS A 107 33.40 -4.17 -33.72
N ASP A 108 34.19 -5.11 -33.22
CA ASP A 108 35.58 -4.92 -32.78
C ASP A 108 36.63 -5.27 -33.87
N LYS A 109 36.21 -5.52 -35.11
CA LYS A 109 37.06 -5.63 -36.32
C LYS A 109 36.88 -4.43 -37.24
#